data_AF-A0A0A9E7N2-F1
#
_entry.id   AF-A0A0A9E7N2-F1
#
_cell.length_a   1.000
_cell.length_b   1.000
_cell.length_c   1.000
_cell.angle_alpha   90.00
_cell.angle_beta   90.00
_cell.angle_gamma   90.00
#
_symmetry.space_group_name_H-M   'P 1'
#
loop_
_entity.id
_entity.type
_entity.pdbx_description
1 polymer ?
#
loop_
_entity_poly.entity_id
_entity_poly.type
_entity_poly.pdbx_seq_one_letter_code
_entity_poly.pdbx_strand_id
1 'polypeptide(L)'
;MMERYLEMRTKQAEAEAAQLAKEEEEEAAQLAKEKEDEAARLASDKPVGQGNDFSIKRCISVLNSMELTKVEKAKAYGLFRNADNREIFLSASDEDPETTVIWLRNEMA
;
A
#
# COMPACT_ATOMS: atom_id res chain seq x y z
N MET A 1 -42.57 15.66 -49.60
CA MET A 1 -41.71 14.52 -49.19
C MET A 1 -40.35 14.97 -48.63
N MET A 2 -39.72 16.01 -49.19
CA MET A 2 -38.38 16.46 -48.78
C MET A 2 -38.32 17.10 -47.38
N GLU A 3 -39.36 17.86 -46.99
CA GLU A 3 -39.43 18.52 -45.67
C GLU A 3 -39.46 17.52 -44.51
N ARG A 4 -40.29 16.47 -44.59
CA ARG A 4 -40.34 15.39 -43.58
C ARG A 4 -39.01 14.66 -43.41
N TYR A 5 -38.21 14.55 -44.47
CA TYR A 5 -36.89 13.94 -44.42
C TYR A 5 -35.87 14.82 -43.67
N LEU A 6 -35.93 16.13 -43.90
CA LEU A 6 -35.09 17.09 -43.19
C LEU A 6 -35.45 17.18 -41.71
N GLU A 7 -36.74 17.14 -41.36
CA GLU A 7 -37.22 17.08 -39.97
C GLU A 7 -36.78 15.80 -39.25
N MET A 8 -36.79 14.65 -39.93
CA MET A 8 -36.34 13.39 -39.32
C MET A 8 -34.83 13.40 -39.07
N ARG A 9 -34.05 13.92 -40.02
CA ARG A 9 -32.58 14.02 -39.90
C ARG A 9 -32.17 15.03 -38.82
N THR A 10 -32.90 16.14 -38.67
CA THR A 10 -32.65 17.12 -37.61
C THR A 10 -32.99 16.57 -36.23
N LYS A 11 -34.14 15.90 -36.08
CA LYS A 11 -34.47 15.19 -34.83
C LYS A 11 -33.45 14.11 -34.47
N GLN A 12 -32.93 13.41 -35.47
CA GLN A 12 -31.88 12.41 -35.26
C GLN A 12 -30.58 13.09 -34.77
N ALA A 13 -30.15 14.18 -35.41
CA ALA A 13 -28.95 14.92 -35.00
C ALA A 13 -29.09 15.52 -33.58
N GLU A 14 -30.27 16.02 -33.22
CA GLU A 14 -30.55 16.54 -31.87
C GLU A 14 -30.51 15.43 -30.81
N ALA A 15 -31.04 14.24 -31.12
CA ALA A 15 -31.01 13.09 -30.23
C ALA A 15 -29.59 12.55 -30.02
N GLU A 16 -28.79 12.47 -31.10
CA GLU A 16 -27.38 12.05 -31.05
C GLU A 16 -26.54 13.05 -30.23
N ALA A 17 -26.75 14.36 -30.42
CA ALA A 17 -26.06 15.38 -29.62
C ALA A 17 -26.44 15.32 -28.13
N ALA A 18 -27.70 15.06 -27.82
CA ALA A 18 -28.17 14.92 -26.44
C ALA A 18 -27.67 13.63 -25.76
N GLN A 19 -27.44 12.56 -26.53
CA GLN A 19 -26.84 11.33 -26.02
C GLN A 19 -25.34 11.52 -25.74
N LEU A 20 -24.62 12.13 -26.67
CA LEU A 20 -23.19 12.41 -26.53
C LEU A 20 -22.91 13.31 -25.31
N ALA A 21 -23.73 14.35 -25.08
CA ALA A 21 -23.58 15.23 -23.93
C ALA A 21 -23.78 14.50 -22.58
N LYS A 22 -24.67 13.50 -22.53
CA LYS A 22 -24.89 12.68 -21.32
C LYS A 22 -23.74 11.70 -21.09
N GLU A 23 -23.19 11.14 -22.16
CA GLU A 23 -22.06 10.21 -22.09
C GLU A 23 -20.81 10.93 -21.60
N GLU A 24 -20.52 12.14 -22.09
CA GLU A 24 -19.38 12.94 -21.58
C GLU A 24 -19.57 13.38 -20.12
N GLU A 25 -20.79 13.71 -19.70
CA GLU A 25 -21.08 14.03 -18.29
C GLU A 25 -20.86 12.82 -17.37
N GLU A 26 -21.28 11.63 -17.81
CA GLU A 26 -21.10 10.39 -17.06
C GLU A 26 -19.63 9.96 -17.01
N GLU A 27 -18.88 10.08 -18.12
CA GLU A 27 -17.44 9.80 -18.17
C GLU A 27 -16.65 10.77 -17.26
N ALA A 28 -16.98 12.06 -17.29
CA ALA A 28 -16.37 13.04 -16.40
C ALA A 28 -16.66 12.75 -14.91
N ALA A 29 -17.88 12.31 -14.59
CA ALA A 29 -18.26 11.92 -13.23
C ALA A 29 -17.53 10.64 -12.76
N GLN A 30 -17.37 9.65 -13.66
CA GLN A 30 -16.61 8.44 -13.36
C GLN A 30 -15.13 8.76 -13.14
N LEU A 31 -14.52 9.57 -14.00
CA LEU A 31 -13.13 9.98 -13.86
C LEU A 31 -12.89 10.77 -12.56
N ALA A 32 -13.81 11.66 -12.18
CA ALA A 32 -13.73 12.40 -10.92
C ALA A 32 -13.77 11.46 -9.70
N LYS A 33 -14.66 10.46 -9.72
CA LYS A 33 -14.78 9.46 -8.66
C LYS A 33 -13.52 8.58 -8.56
N GLU A 34 -12.98 8.12 -9.70
CA GLU A 34 -11.74 7.35 -9.72
C GLU A 34 -10.56 8.16 -9.17
N LYS A 35 -10.48 9.45 -9.49
CA LYS A 35 -9.44 10.35 -8.95
C LYS A 35 -9.57 10.59 -7.45
N GLU A 36 -10.79 10.66 -6.93
CA GLU A 36 -11.03 10.76 -5.49
C GLU A 36 -10.67 9.46 -4.76
N ASP A 37 -11.08 8.30 -5.28
CA ASP A 37 -10.71 6.99 -4.73
C ASP A 37 -9.19 6.74 -4.81
N GLU A 38 -8.52 7.12 -5.91
CA GLU A 38 -7.07 7.06 -6.06
C GLU A 38 -6.36 7.95 -5.03
N ALA A 39 -6.82 9.19 -4.84
CA ALA A 39 -6.27 10.11 -3.85
C ALA A 39 -6.52 9.62 -2.41
N ALA A 40 -7.68 9.03 -2.12
CA ALA A 40 -7.98 8.45 -0.82
C ALA A 40 -7.09 7.24 -0.53
N ARG A 41 -6.88 6.37 -1.52
CA ARG A 41 -5.94 5.22 -1.41
C ARG A 41 -4.51 5.69 -1.17
N LEU A 42 -4.03 6.68 -1.92
CA LEU A 42 -2.69 7.27 -1.75
C LEU A 42 -2.54 8.01 -0.41
N ALA A 43 -3.60 8.64 0.11
CA ALA A 43 -3.60 9.28 1.41
C ALA A 43 -3.60 8.26 2.58
N SER A 44 -4.25 7.10 2.40
CA SER A 44 -4.17 5.96 3.33
C SER A 44 -2.87 5.15 3.22
N ASP A 45 -2.15 5.28 2.10
CA ASP A 45 -0.79 4.74 1.90
C ASP A 45 0.29 5.66 2.53
N LYS A 46 -0.11 6.65 3.33
CA LYS A 46 0.80 7.15 4.37
C LYS A 46 0.90 6.06 5.43
N PRO A 47 2.07 5.43 5.63
CA PRO A 47 2.25 4.54 6.76
C PRO A 47 2.03 5.35 8.03
N VAL A 48 0.85 5.12 8.64
CA VAL A 48 0.51 5.55 9.98
C VAL A 48 1.50 4.85 10.92
N GLY A 49 2.70 5.43 11.10
CA GLY A 49 3.67 4.90 12.07
C GLY A 49 5.15 4.80 11.66
N GLN A 50 5.57 5.30 10.49
CA GLN A 50 6.96 5.13 10.00
C GLN A 50 8.09 5.66 10.91
N GLY A 51 7.77 6.34 12.01
CA GLY A 51 8.77 6.74 13.01
C GLY A 51 9.22 5.62 13.96
N ASN A 52 8.57 4.45 13.99
CA ASN A 52 8.84 3.47 15.06
C ASN A 52 8.76 1.98 14.66
N ASP A 53 8.37 1.66 13.42
CA ASP A 53 8.13 0.28 12.99
C ASP A 53 9.38 -0.59 13.10
N PHE A 54 10.56 -0.07 12.77
CA PHE A 54 11.85 -0.76 12.92
C PHE A 54 12.75 -0.16 14.00
N SER A 55 12.14 0.37 15.07
CA SER A 55 12.90 0.95 16.18
C SER A 55 13.69 -0.12 16.94
N ILE A 56 14.89 0.24 17.44
CA ILE A 56 15.71 -0.64 18.30
C ILE A 56 14.87 -1.13 19.50
N LYS A 57 14.02 -0.28 20.07
CA LYS A 57 13.15 -0.64 21.20
C LYS A 57 12.20 -1.79 20.83
N ARG A 58 11.60 -1.78 19.63
CA ARG A 58 10.75 -2.87 19.15
C ARG A 58 11.55 -4.15 18.94
N CYS A 59 12.72 -4.06 18.30
CA CYS A 59 13.62 -5.21 18.11
C CYS A 59 13.96 -5.88 19.46
N ILE A 60 14.31 -5.09 20.48
CA ILE A 60 14.60 -5.61 21.83
C ILE A 60 13.36 -6.27 22.44
N SER A 61 12.17 -5.70 22.28
CA SER A 61 10.93 -6.29 22.80
C SER A 61 10.65 -7.66 22.20
N VAL A 62 10.74 -7.79 20.86
CA VAL A 62 10.52 -9.05 20.14
C VAL A 62 11.62 -10.06 20.46
N LEU A 63 12.88 -9.63 20.51
CA LEU A 63 14.00 -10.49 20.91
C LEU A 63 13.82 -11.06 22.32
N ASN A 64 13.21 -10.28 23.23
CA ASN A 64 12.97 -10.73 24.59
C ASN A 64 11.89 -11.82 24.69
N SER A 65 10.89 -11.83 23.80
CA SER A 65 9.90 -12.91 23.72
C SER A 65 10.41 -14.18 23.04
N MET A 66 11.55 -14.13 22.34
CA MET A 66 12.18 -15.30 21.73
C MET A 66 12.99 -16.15 22.72
N GLU A 67 13.04 -17.45 22.47
CA GLU A 67 13.83 -18.44 23.21
C GLU A 67 15.31 -18.41 22.80
N LEU A 68 16.02 -17.40 23.28
CA LEU A 68 17.46 -17.22 23.09
C LEU A 68 18.19 -17.14 24.43
N THR A 69 19.42 -17.61 24.47
CA THR A 69 20.30 -17.45 25.64
C THR A 69 20.64 -15.99 25.88
N LYS A 70 21.02 -15.63 27.12
CA LYS A 70 21.44 -14.26 27.46
C LYS A 70 22.63 -13.79 26.61
N VAL A 71 23.52 -14.69 26.24
CA VAL A 71 24.70 -14.40 25.40
C VAL A 71 24.27 -14.07 23.96
N GLU A 72 23.36 -14.87 23.39
CA GLU A 72 22.78 -14.58 22.07
C GLU A 72 22.03 -13.25 22.06
N LYS A 73 21.20 -12.97 23.09
CA LYS A 73 20.48 -11.69 23.18
C LYS A 73 21.44 -10.49 23.23
N ALA A 74 22.54 -10.60 23.98
CA ALA A 74 23.55 -9.55 24.06
C ALA A 74 24.25 -9.28 22.71
N LYS A 75 24.58 -10.34 21.97
CA LYS A 75 25.18 -10.22 20.63
C LYS A 75 24.20 -9.61 19.62
N ALA A 76 22.92 -9.98 19.67
CA ALA A 76 21.87 -9.45 18.78
C ALA A 76 21.69 -7.92 18.90
N TYR A 77 21.95 -7.32 20.06
CA TYR A 77 21.94 -5.85 20.20
C TYR A 77 22.96 -5.15 19.29
N GLY A 78 24.06 -5.83 18.95
CA GLY A 78 25.03 -5.33 17.96
C GLY A 78 24.45 -5.27 16.55
N LEU A 79 23.66 -6.28 16.16
CA LEU A 79 23.01 -6.35 14.85
C LEU A 79 21.98 -5.23 14.67
N PHE A 80 21.23 -4.90 15.73
CA PHE A 80 20.21 -3.84 15.69
C PHE A 80 20.76 -2.41 15.50
N ARG A 81 22.10 -2.22 15.48
CA ARG A 81 22.69 -0.93 15.11
C ARG A 81 22.48 -0.62 13.63
N ASN A 82 22.45 -1.65 12.78
CA ASN A 82 22.15 -1.50 11.35
C ASN A 82 20.62 -1.43 11.15
N ALA A 83 20.15 -0.47 10.35
CA ALA A 83 18.74 -0.33 10.01
C ALA A 83 18.21 -1.53 9.24
N ASP A 84 18.97 -2.03 8.26
CA ASP A 84 18.56 -3.16 7.43
C ASP A 84 18.39 -4.42 8.28
N ASN A 85 19.30 -4.65 9.23
CA ASN A 85 19.20 -5.79 10.15
C ASN A 85 17.98 -5.68 11.08
N ARG A 86 17.53 -4.47 11.44
CA ARG A 86 16.30 -4.29 12.24
C ARG A 86 15.06 -4.62 11.42
N GLU A 87 15.05 -4.20 10.15
CA GLU A 87 13.97 -4.50 9.21
C GLU A 87 13.89 -6.00 8.93
N ILE A 88 15.01 -6.63 8.56
CA ILE A 88 15.08 -8.08 8.33
C ILE A 88 14.60 -8.85 9.57
N PHE A 89 15.09 -8.48 10.76
CA PHE A 89 14.71 -9.15 12.01
C PHE A 89 13.21 -9.07 12.27
N LEU A 90 12.61 -7.87 12.19
CA LEU A 90 11.20 -7.68 12.52
C LEU A 90 10.27 -8.29 11.46
N SER A 91 10.59 -8.15 10.18
CA SER A 91 9.81 -8.76 9.10
C SER A 91 9.86 -10.29 9.18
N ALA A 92 11.05 -10.88 9.37
CA ALA A 92 11.17 -12.33 9.52
C ALA A 92 10.50 -12.84 10.81
N SER A 93 10.53 -12.05 11.91
CA SER A 93 9.91 -12.44 13.19
C SER A 93 8.40 -12.55 13.10
N ASP A 94 7.76 -11.70 12.29
CA ASP A 94 6.31 -11.68 12.12
C ASP A 94 5.82 -12.88 11.28
N GLU A 95 6.65 -13.38 10.36
CA GLU A 95 6.33 -14.53 9.49
C GLU A 95 6.74 -15.88 10.11
N ASP A 96 8.01 -16.02 10.52
CA ASP A 96 8.58 -17.24 11.08
C ASP A 96 9.67 -16.94 12.13
N PRO A 97 9.32 -17.00 13.42
CA PRO A 97 10.27 -16.83 14.51
C PRO A 97 11.43 -17.82 14.49
N GLU A 98 11.23 -19.04 13.98
CA GLU A 98 12.28 -20.08 13.98
C GLU A 98 13.36 -19.77 12.95
N THR A 99 12.97 -19.40 11.72
CA THR A 99 13.90 -18.89 10.71
C THR A 99 14.65 -17.64 11.20
N THR A 100 13.97 -16.76 11.94
CA THR A 100 14.63 -15.57 12.52
C THR A 100 15.72 -15.92 13.52
N VAL A 101 15.49 -16.93 14.37
CA VAL A 101 16.51 -17.43 15.32
C VAL A 101 17.71 -18.04 14.58
N ILE A 102 17.47 -18.78 13.51
CA ILE A 102 18.54 -19.35 12.68
C ILE A 102 19.36 -18.22 12.04
N TRP A 103 18.70 -17.22 11.47
CA TRP A 103 19.36 -16.06 10.88
C TRP A 103 20.22 -15.31 11.91
N LEU A 104 19.67 -15.02 13.10
CA LEU A 104 20.43 -14.38 14.17
C LEU A 104 21.69 -15.16 14.53
N ARG A 105 21.59 -16.49 14.67
CA ARG A 105 22.74 -17.34 15.00
C ARG A 105 23.82 -17.31 13.91
N ASN A 106 23.42 -17.25 12.64
CA ASN A 106 24.35 -17.16 11.51
C ASN A 106 25.07 -15.80 11.47
N GLU A 107 24.38 -14.70 11.75
CA GLU A 107 24.99 -13.36 11.79
C GLU A 107 25.92 -13.16 13.00
N MET A 108 25.77 -13.96 14.05
CA MET A 108 26.55 -13.89 15.30
C MET A 108 27.73 -14.87 15.35
N ALA A 109 27.86 -15.75 14.36
CA ALA A 109 28.90 -16.75 14.21
C ALA A 109 30.22 -16.11 13.74
#